data_AF-A0A6A1UM13-F1
#
_entry.id   AF-A0A6A1UM13-F1
#
_cell.length_a   1.000
_cell.length_b   1.000
_cell.length_c   1.000
_cell.angle_alpha   90.00
_cell.angle_beta   90.00
_cell.angle_gamma   90.00
#
_symmetry.space_group_name_H-M   'P 1'
#
loop_
_entity.id
_entity.type
_entity.pdbx_description
1 polymer ?
#
loop_
_entity_poly.entity_id
_entity_poly.type
_entity_poly.pdbx_seq_one_letter_code
_entity_poly.pdbx_strand_id
1 'polypeptide(L)'
;MTRKNLPEDVIVEILLRLPVKPLLRFRCVSKHWRSLISDPHFAKSHFNRASGQTQRLLLHTPSGLGSLEVDAPFEDGSALRELVLPIKRQYRDVRIVGSCNGLVCVCLLHDPIEFYVWNPSTGDYRKLSDPGFSPSS
;
A
#
# COMPACT_ATOMS: atom_id res chain seq x y z
N MET A 1 36.80 9.60 21.08
CA MET A 1 36.52 9.17 19.69
C MET A 1 35.12 9.64 19.31
N THR A 2 34.99 10.69 18.51
CA THR A 2 33.69 11.16 18.02
C THR A 2 33.15 10.17 16.99
N ARG A 3 31.99 9.57 17.24
CA ARG A 3 31.29 8.75 16.23
C ARG A 3 31.00 9.67 15.04
N LYS A 4 31.56 9.34 13.87
CA LYS A 4 31.18 9.98 12.61
C LYS A 4 29.75 9.53 12.30
N ASN A 5 28.78 10.38 12.63
CA ASN A 5 27.39 10.14 12.25
C ASN A 5 27.19 10.53 10.79
N LEU A 6 26.39 9.74 10.08
CA LEU A 6 25.99 10.08 8.71
C LEU A 6 25.10 11.34 8.75
N PRO A 7 25.24 12.28 7.79
CA PRO A 7 24.34 13.43 7.67
C PRO A 7 22.87 12.99 7.52
N GLU A 8 21.93 13.77 8.07
CA GLU A 8 20.50 13.43 8.10
C GLU A 8 19.89 13.34 6.70
N ASP A 9 20.26 14.24 5.80
CA ASP A 9 19.85 14.27 4.40
C ASP A 9 20.24 12.96 3.68
N VAL A 10 21.43 12.43 3.97
CA VAL A 10 21.88 11.16 3.41
C VAL A 10 21.09 9.99 3.99
N ILE A 11 20.75 10.02 5.29
CA ILE A 11 19.88 9.01 5.92
C ILE A 11 18.50 9.03 5.23
N VAL A 12 17.90 10.21 5.05
CA VAL A 12 16.61 10.37 4.37
C VAL A 12 16.67 9.82 2.95
N GLU A 13 17.70 10.14 2.18
CA GLU A 13 17.89 9.60 0.82
C GLU A 13 18.00 8.07 0.77
N ILE A 14 18.70 7.48 1.75
CA ILE A 14 18.78 6.02 1.88
C ILE A 14 17.40 5.45 2.18
N LEU A 15 16.68 6.00 3.17
CA LEU A 15 15.35 5.54 3.55
C LEU A 15 14.33 5.68 2.42
N LEU A 16 14.40 6.75 1.63
CA LEU A 16 13.53 6.99 0.47
C LEU A 16 13.70 5.93 -0.63
N ARG A 17 14.84 5.25 -0.71
CA ARG A 17 15.11 4.20 -1.71
C ARG A 17 14.60 2.82 -1.29
N LEU A 18 14.21 2.66 -0.02
CA LEU A 18 13.80 1.36 0.50
C LEU A 18 12.36 1.03 0.10
N PRO A 19 12.06 -0.25 -0.22
CA PRO A 19 10.67 -0.69 -0.34
C PRO A 19 9.91 -0.50 0.99
N VAL A 20 8.58 -0.38 0.90
CA VAL A 20 7.70 -0.08 2.04
C VAL A 20 7.88 -1.07 3.22
N LYS A 21 7.97 -2.38 2.95
CA LYS A 21 8.07 -3.39 4.01
C LYS A 21 9.35 -3.26 4.88
N PRO A 22 10.57 -3.24 4.31
CA PRO A 22 11.79 -2.93 5.07
C PRO A 22 11.71 -1.58 5.79
N LEU A 23 11.21 -0.55 5.11
CA LEU A 23 11.08 0.80 5.65
C LEU A 23 10.22 0.83 6.93
N LEU A 24 9.10 0.09 6.96
CA LEU A 24 8.27 -0.02 8.17
C LEU A 24 9.00 -0.71 9.33
N ARG A 25 9.81 -1.74 9.05
CA ARG A 25 10.64 -2.41 10.09
C ARG A 25 11.70 -1.47 10.66
N PHE A 26 12.21 -0.55 9.85
CA PHE A 26 13.24 0.41 10.24
C PHE A 26 12.76 1.45 11.25
N ARG A 27 11.44 1.61 11.43
CA ARG A 27 10.86 2.37 12.55
C ARG A 27 11.24 1.80 13.92
N CYS A 28 11.64 0.53 14.01
CA CYS A 28 12.06 -0.10 15.26
C CYS A 28 13.55 0.11 15.59
N VAL A 29 14.35 0.64 14.67
CA VAL A 29 15.80 0.79 14.84
C VAL A 29 16.14 1.93 15.82
N SER A 30 15.45 3.07 15.71
CA SER A 30 15.65 4.20 16.63
C SER A 30 14.45 5.15 16.64
N LYS A 31 14.35 5.97 17.70
CA LYS A 31 13.33 7.05 17.78
C LYS A 31 13.46 8.05 16.63
N HIS A 32 14.68 8.37 16.24
CA HIS A 32 14.97 9.30 15.14
C HIS A 32 14.48 8.75 13.80
N TRP A 33 14.79 7.49 13.49
CA TRP A 33 14.33 6.83 12.26
C TRP A 33 12.81 6.70 12.24
N ARG A 34 12.19 6.34 13.38
CA ARG A 34 10.73 6.34 13.49
C ARG A 34 10.12 7.70 13.18
N SER A 35 10.72 8.79 13.68
CA SER A 35 10.26 10.16 13.41
C SER A 35 10.32 10.47 11.91
N LEU A 36 11.47 10.25 11.25
CA LEU A 36 11.64 10.49 9.82
C LEU A 36 10.62 9.70 8.99
N ILE A 37 10.43 8.42 9.27
CA ILE A 37 9.54 7.53 8.48
C ILE A 37 8.05 7.79 8.77
N SER A 38 7.72 8.50 9.86
CA SER A 38 6.35 8.87 10.20
C SER A 38 5.98 10.28 9.71
N ASP A 39 6.96 11.02 9.17
CA ASP A 39 6.75 12.36 8.66
C ASP A 39 5.90 12.35 7.36
N PRO A 40 4.86 13.19 7.24
CA PRO A 40 4.02 13.23 6.04
C PRO A 40 4.76 13.66 4.77
N HIS A 41 5.76 14.54 4.88
CA HIS A 41 6.57 14.97 3.74
C HIS A 41 7.46 13.82 3.26
N PHE A 42 8.05 13.06 4.18
CA PHE A 42 8.75 11.82 3.86
C PHE A 42 7.84 10.83 3.13
N ALA A 43 6.62 10.61 3.63
CA ALA A 43 5.66 9.71 2.98
C ALA A 43 5.28 10.16 1.56
N LYS A 44 5.08 11.46 1.35
CA LYS A 44 4.81 12.04 0.02
C LYS A 44 6.00 11.89 -0.92
N SER A 45 7.21 12.17 -0.45
CA SER A 45 8.44 12.02 -1.24
C SER A 45 8.70 10.55 -1.60
N HIS A 46 8.46 9.62 -0.67
CA HIS A 46 8.56 8.18 -0.91
C HIS A 46 7.55 7.72 -1.96
N PHE A 47 6.29 8.17 -1.85
CA PHE A 47 5.24 7.87 -2.82
C PHE A 47 5.57 8.39 -4.22
N ASN A 48 5.95 9.66 -4.36
CA ASN A 48 6.29 10.28 -5.65
C ASN A 48 7.46 9.56 -6.33
N ARG A 49 8.44 9.14 -5.55
CA ARG A 49 9.59 8.37 -6.04
C ARG A 49 9.14 7.00 -6.56
N ALA A 50 8.32 6.29 -5.79
CA ALA A 50 7.81 4.97 -6.18
C ALA A 50 6.88 5.04 -7.41
N SER A 51 6.02 6.05 -7.50
CA SER A 51 5.08 6.23 -8.63
C SER A 51 5.78 6.51 -9.96
N GLY A 52 6.98 7.13 -9.91
CA GLY A 52 7.79 7.35 -11.11
C GLY A 52 8.63 6.13 -11.54
N GLN A 53 8.77 5.12 -10.68
CA GLN A 53 9.65 3.97 -10.92
C GLN A 53 8.90 2.70 -11.32
N THR A 54 7.69 2.50 -10.80
CA THR A 54 6.95 1.25 -11.00
C THR A 54 5.46 1.52 -11.19
N GLN A 55 4.89 0.95 -12.25
CA GLN A 55 3.45 0.91 -12.46
C GLN A 55 2.93 -0.50 -12.17
N ARG A 56 1.90 -0.59 -11.31
CA ARG A 56 1.26 -1.86 -10.97
C ARG A 56 -0.23 -1.80 -11.28
N LEU A 57 -0.72 -2.84 -11.94
CA LEU A 57 -2.14 -3.09 -12.16
C LEU A 57 -2.68 -3.90 -10.99
N LEU A 58 -3.83 -3.49 -10.45
CA LEU A 58 -4.58 -4.32 -9.51
C LEU A 58 -5.51 -5.23 -10.30
N LEU A 59 -5.41 -6.53 -10.04
CA LEU A 59 -6.17 -7.57 -10.73
C LEU A 59 -7.14 -8.20 -9.75
N HIS A 60 -8.43 -8.15 -10.08
CA HIS A 60 -9.46 -8.92 -9.38
C HIS A 60 -9.78 -10.16 -10.20
N THR A 61 -9.55 -11.33 -9.61
CA THR A 61 -9.78 -12.64 -10.23
C THR A 61 -10.75 -13.46 -9.37
N PRO A 62 -11.38 -14.51 -9.92
CA PRO A 62 -12.19 -15.43 -9.12
C PRO A 62 -11.43 -16.08 -7.96
N SER A 63 -10.10 -16.17 -8.08
CA SER A 63 -9.20 -16.74 -7.08
C SER A 63 -8.72 -15.75 -6.03
N GLY A 64 -8.86 -14.43 -6.23
CA GLY A 64 -8.38 -13.45 -5.27
C GLY A 64 -8.09 -12.08 -5.86
N LEU A 65 -7.28 -11.32 -5.13
CA LEU A 65 -6.77 -10.03 -5.56
C LEU A 65 -5.26 -10.14 -5.77
N GLY A 66 -4.76 -9.59 -6.87
CA GLY A 66 -3.34 -9.55 -7.18
C GLY A 66 -2.90 -8.16 -7.62
N SER A 67 -1.59 -7.96 -7.67
CA SER A 67 -0.99 -6.89 -8.46
C SER A 67 -0.02 -7.46 -9.48
N LEU A 68 -0.04 -6.89 -10.69
CA LEU A 68 0.91 -7.19 -11.75
C LEU A 68 1.75 -5.94 -12.03
N GLU A 69 3.07 -6.09 -12.06
CA GLU A 69 3.98 -5.05 -12.51
C GLU A 69 4.00 -4.99 -14.04
N VAL A 70 3.73 -3.81 -14.60
CA VAL A 70 3.49 -3.63 -16.06
C VAL A 70 4.77 -3.79 -16.85
N ASP A 71 5.87 -3.22 -16.35
CA ASP A 71 7.15 -3.16 -17.06
C ASP A 71 8.10 -4.30 -16.69
N ALA A 72 7.63 -5.28 -15.92
CA ALA A 72 8.44 -6.41 -15.52
C ALA A 72 8.62 -7.40 -16.68
N PRO A 73 9.83 -7.98 -16.88
CA PRO A 73 10.03 -9.04 -17.85
C PRO A 73 9.05 -10.18 -17.61
N PHE A 74 8.31 -10.58 -18.65
CA PHE A 74 7.25 -11.59 -18.57
C PHE A 74 7.74 -13.01 -18.24
N GLU A 75 9.06 -13.21 -18.13
CA GLU A 75 9.68 -14.52 -18.23
C GLU A 75 9.52 -15.43 -17.00
N ASP A 76 9.05 -14.94 -15.85
CA ASP A 76 9.14 -15.76 -14.62
C ASP A 76 7.97 -15.68 -13.63
N GLY A 77 6.84 -15.06 -14.00
CA GLY A 77 5.69 -14.89 -13.09
C GLY A 77 5.97 -14.03 -11.83
N SER A 78 7.21 -13.60 -11.62
CA SER A 78 7.70 -12.76 -10.52
C SER A 78 7.06 -11.36 -10.48
N ALA A 79 6.48 -10.94 -11.61
CA ALA A 79 5.71 -9.72 -11.77
C ALA A 79 4.36 -9.77 -11.03
N LEU A 80 3.81 -10.98 -10.82
CA LEU A 80 2.55 -11.17 -10.12
C LEU A 80 2.80 -11.28 -8.61
N ARG A 81 2.10 -10.44 -7.85
CA ARG A 81 2.06 -10.51 -6.39
C ARG A 81 0.64 -10.72 -5.94
N GLU A 82 0.42 -11.79 -5.20
CA GLU A 82 -0.86 -12.00 -4.51
C GLU A 82 -1.02 -10.93 -3.43
N LEU A 83 -2.18 -10.30 -3.42
CA LEU A 83 -2.55 -9.30 -2.43
C LEU A 83 -3.53 -9.93 -1.46
N VAL A 84 -3.09 -10.05 -0.22
CA VAL A 84 -3.95 -10.53 0.85
C VAL A 84 -4.83 -9.38 1.30
N LEU A 85 -6.13 -9.50 1.04
CA LEU A 85 -7.08 -8.67 1.75
C LEU A 85 -7.12 -9.15 3.20
N PRO A 86 -7.00 -8.24 4.16
CA PRO A 86 -7.06 -8.61 5.59
C PRO A 86 -8.48 -9.03 6.03
N ILE A 87 -9.44 -8.98 5.13
CA ILE A 87 -10.82 -9.41 5.33
C ILE A 87 -10.90 -10.90 5.05
N LYS A 88 -11.15 -11.73 6.08
CA LYS A 88 -11.26 -13.19 5.99
C LYS A 88 -12.56 -13.68 5.28
N ARG A 89 -12.99 -13.02 4.22
CA ARG A 89 -14.23 -13.35 3.49
C ARG A 89 -13.91 -13.71 2.04
N GLN A 90 -14.80 -14.47 1.40
CA GLN A 90 -14.57 -14.97 0.05
C GLN A 90 -14.36 -13.79 -0.92
N TYR A 91 -13.28 -13.86 -1.71
CA TYR A 91 -12.88 -12.80 -2.65
C TYR A 91 -13.87 -12.53 -3.79
N ARG A 92 -14.90 -13.38 -3.93
CA ARG A 92 -15.91 -13.30 -4.98
C ARG A 92 -16.78 -12.05 -4.91
N ASP A 93 -16.97 -11.50 -3.71
CA ASP A 93 -17.91 -10.39 -3.49
C ASP A 93 -17.21 -9.04 -3.28
N VAL A 94 -15.93 -8.95 -3.67
CA VAL A 94 -15.12 -7.72 -3.57
C VAL A 94 -15.18 -6.95 -4.88
N ARG A 95 -15.55 -5.67 -4.83
CA ARG A 95 -15.48 -4.74 -5.97
C ARG A 95 -14.51 -3.60 -5.65
N ILE A 96 -13.61 -3.30 -6.59
CA ILE A 96 -12.79 -2.08 -6.51
C ILE A 96 -13.65 -0.89 -6.93
N VAL A 97 -13.77 0.11 -6.06
CA VAL A 97 -14.52 1.35 -6.31
C VAL A 97 -13.61 2.40 -6.94
N GLY A 98 -12.35 2.46 -6.51
CA GLY A 98 -11.37 3.39 -7.04
C GLY A 98 -10.07 3.39 -6.24
N SER A 99 -9.13 4.25 -6.64
CA SER A 99 -7.83 4.41 -5.99
C SER A 99 -7.43 5.89 -5.88
N CYS A 100 -6.62 6.21 -4.86
CA CYS A 100 -6.10 7.55 -4.62
C CYS A 100 -4.78 7.47 -3.83
N ASN A 101 -3.69 8.04 -4.36
CA ASN A 101 -2.38 8.11 -3.71
C ASN A 101 -1.89 6.76 -3.12
N GLY A 102 -2.08 5.67 -3.86
CA GLY A 102 -1.70 4.32 -3.44
C GLY A 102 -2.66 3.65 -2.46
N LEU A 103 -3.74 4.33 -2.04
CA LEU A 103 -4.87 3.73 -1.34
C LEU A 103 -5.91 3.23 -2.33
N VAL A 104 -6.63 2.18 -1.96
CA VAL A 104 -7.67 1.54 -2.76
C VAL A 104 -8.95 1.50 -1.95
N CYS A 105 -10.04 1.98 -2.52
CA CYS A 105 -11.37 1.82 -1.97
C CYS A 105 -11.98 0.53 -2.55
N VAL A 106 -12.38 -0.38 -1.66
CA VAL A 106 -13.05 -1.63 -2.02
C VAL A 106 -14.41 -1.71 -1.33
N CYS A 107 -15.36 -2.34 -2.00
CA CYS A 107 -16.72 -2.57 -1.56
C CYS A 107 -16.98 -4.07 -1.47
N LEU A 108 -17.57 -4.55 -0.38
CA LEU A 108 -18.07 -5.91 -0.24
C LEU A 108 -19.56 -5.93 -0.55
N LEU A 109 -19.96 -6.66 -1.59
CA LEU A 109 -21.34 -6.72 -2.09
C LEU A 109 -22.22 -7.73 -1.32
N HIS A 110 -22.14 -7.68 0.01
CA HIS A 110 -23.03 -8.42 0.91
C HIS A 110 -24.12 -7.50 1.47
N ASP A 111 -25.07 -8.07 2.21
CA ASP A 111 -26.02 -7.31 3.03
C ASP A 111 -25.59 -7.34 4.51
N PRO A 112 -25.21 -6.20 5.12
CA PRO A 112 -25.12 -4.86 4.53
C PRO A 112 -23.88 -4.70 3.65
N ILE A 113 -23.94 -3.75 2.69
CA ILE A 113 -22.79 -3.39 1.85
C ILE A 113 -21.75 -2.70 2.73
N GLU A 114 -20.49 -3.16 2.67
CA GLU A 114 -19.40 -2.63 3.49
C GLU A 114 -18.30 -2.02 2.63
N PHE A 115 -17.86 -0.80 2.98
CA PHE A 115 -16.76 -0.12 2.31
C PHE A 115 -15.48 -0.16 3.14
N TYR A 116 -14.35 -0.31 2.45
CA TYR A 116 -13.04 -0.31 3.07
C TYR A 116 -12.05 0.54 2.29
N VAL A 117 -11.25 1.32 3.00
CA VAL A 117 -10.01 1.90 2.46
C VAL A 117 -8.87 0.97 2.84
N TRP A 118 -8.11 0.56 1.85
CA TRP A 118 -7.03 -0.40 2.00
C TRP A 118 -5.74 0.13 1.38
N ASN A 119 -4.61 -0.13 2.04
CA ASN A 119 -3.28 0.13 1.54
C ASN A 119 -2.63 -1.20 1.12
N PRO A 120 -2.53 -1.51 -0.19
CA PRO A 120 -1.94 -2.75 -0.67
C PRO A 120 -0.45 -2.92 -0.31
N SER A 121 0.26 -1.81 -0.09
CA SER A 121 1.70 -1.84 0.18
C SER A 121 2.03 -2.17 1.63
N THR A 122 1.15 -1.77 2.56
CA THR A 122 1.34 -2.02 4.00
C THR A 122 0.47 -3.15 4.53
N GLY A 123 -0.65 -3.46 3.85
CA GLY A 123 -1.68 -4.37 4.33
C GLY A 123 -2.66 -3.71 5.31
N ASP A 124 -2.46 -2.43 5.65
CA ASP A 124 -3.36 -1.70 6.54
C ASP A 124 -4.69 -1.43 5.85
N TYR A 125 -5.76 -1.39 6.63
CA TYR A 125 -7.10 -1.17 6.14
C TYR A 125 -7.98 -0.52 7.20
N ARG A 126 -9.05 0.13 6.75
CA ARG A 126 -10.06 0.74 7.61
C ARG A 126 -11.43 0.53 6.99
N LYS A 127 -12.37 0.00 7.79
CA LYS A 127 -13.79 -0.02 7.44
C LYS A 127 -14.32 1.41 7.48
N LEU A 128 -14.99 1.84 6.43
CA LEU A 128 -15.74 3.09 6.41
C LEU A 128 -17.10 2.87 7.06
N SER A 129 -17.56 3.88 7.79
CA SER A 129 -18.94 3.92 8.25
C SER A 129 -19.88 3.88 7.05
N ASP A 130 -21.08 3.35 7.25
CA ASP A 130 -22.13 3.34 6.23
C ASP A 130 -22.27 4.76 5.65
N PRO A 131 -22.03 4.93 4.34
CA PRO A 131 -22.13 6.25 3.73
C PRO A 131 -23.58 6.76 3.63
N GLY A 132 -24.57 5.95 4.04
CA GLY A 132 -25.99 6.33 4.07
C GLY A 132 -26.62 6.41 2.68
N PHE A 133 -25.93 5.90 1.65
CA PHE A 133 -26.47 5.81 0.31
C PHE A 133 -27.45 4.64 0.26
N SER A 134 -28.75 4.94 0.29
CA SER A 134 -29.75 4.00 -0.19
C SER A 134 -29.50 3.78 -1.69
N PRO A 135 -29.35 2.53 -2.16
CA PRO A 135 -29.37 2.29 -3.59
C PRO A 135 -30.76 2.69 -4.08
N SER A 136 -30.83 3.70 -4.96
CA SER A 136 -32.08 4.08 -5.62
C SER A 136 -32.62 2.85 -6.35
N SER A 137 -33.83 2.44 -5.96
CA SER A 137 -34.59 1.32 -6.53
C SER A 137 -34.87 1.49 -8.01
#